data_AF-A0A7C9DUF0-F1
#
_entry.id   AF-A0A7C9DUF0-F1
#
_cell.length_a   1.000
_cell.length_b   1.000
_cell.length_c   1.000
_cell.angle_alpha   90.00
_cell.angle_beta   90.00
_cell.angle_gamma   90.00
#
_symmetry.space_group_name_H-M   'P 1'
#
loop_
_entity.id
_entity.type
_entity.pdbx_description
1 polymer ?
#
loop_
_entity_poly.entity_id
_entity_poly.type
_entity_poly.pdbx_seq_one_letter_code
_entity_poly.pdbx_strand_id
1 'polypeptide(L)'
;SLLALFALYFLLLFALRRSEEPQIVTVDVQAANNLIRSGHRYLDVRTEEEFKKGHVDVENCFNVPYMFFTPEGRVKNPNFVEQVSGVCGRDEHIVVGCQSGVRSVYATTDLLNA
;
A
#
# COMPACT_ATOMS: atom_id res chain seq x y z
N SER A 1 18.04 -32.01 25.51
CA SER A 1 16.89 -31.72 26.41
C SER A 1 15.69 -31.35 25.57
N LEU A 2 14.48 -31.42 26.11
CA LEU A 2 13.26 -30.98 25.41
C LEU A 2 13.37 -29.52 24.90
N LEU A 3 14.05 -28.66 25.67
CA LEU A 3 14.39 -27.29 25.29
C LEU A 3 15.21 -27.19 23.98
N ALA A 4 16.18 -28.09 23.76
CA ALA A 4 16.97 -28.10 22.54
C ALA A 4 16.14 -28.50 21.31
N LEU A 5 15.16 -29.39 21.48
CA LEU A 5 14.22 -29.78 20.43
C LEU A 5 13.26 -28.63 20.07
N PHE A 6 12.74 -27.91 21.06
CA PHE A 6 11.94 -26.69 20.80
C PHE A 6 12.76 -25.62 20.09
N ALA A 7 14.00 -25.37 20.54
CA ALA A 7 14.87 -24.39 19.90
C ALA A 7 15.19 -24.77 18.44
N LEU A 8 15.47 -26.04 18.17
CA LEU A 8 15.72 -26.54 16.80
C LEU A 8 14.46 -26.45 15.94
N TYR A 9 13.27 -26.73 16.50
CA TYR A 9 11.99 -26.58 15.80
C TYR A 9 11.71 -25.12 15.44
N PHE A 10 11.90 -24.17 16.37
CA PHE A 10 11.76 -22.74 16.07
C PHE A 10 12.81 -22.26 15.07
N LEU A 11 14.04 -22.76 15.13
CA LEU A 11 15.09 -22.45 14.16
C LEU A 11 14.74 -23.00 12.77
N LEU A 12 14.19 -24.21 12.69
CA LEU A 12 13.68 -24.81 11.45
C LEU A 12 12.49 -24.02 10.90
N LEU A 13 11.53 -23.60 11.75
CA LEU A 13 10.41 -22.76 11.33
C LEU A 13 10.88 -21.39 10.81
N PHE A 14 11.89 -20.80 11.44
CA PHE A 14 12.47 -19.54 11.00
C PHE A 14 13.26 -19.70 9.69
N ALA A 15 14.01 -20.79 9.54
CA ALA A 15 14.75 -21.12 8.32
C ALA A 15 13.84 -21.52 7.14
N LEU A 16 12.65 -22.07 7.44
CA LEU A 16 11.63 -22.42 6.46
C LEU A 16 10.71 -21.25 6.10
N ARG A 17 10.84 -20.09 6.76
CA ARG A 17 10.17 -18.86 6.30
C ARG A 17 10.79 -18.45 4.96
N ARG A 18 10.11 -18.82 3.90
CA ARG A 18 10.34 -18.26 2.57
C ARG A 18 9.91 -16.79 2.64
N SER A 19 10.80 -15.86 2.29
CA SER A 19 10.40 -14.50 1.96
C SER A 19 9.61 -14.58 0.66
N GLU A 20 8.29 -14.43 0.73
CA GLU A 20 7.51 -14.19 -0.48
C GLU A 20 7.93 -12.82 -1.01
N GLU A 21 8.43 -12.79 -2.24
CA GLU A 21 8.69 -11.53 -2.93
C GLU A 21 7.36 -10.77 -3.04
N PRO A 22 7.30 -9.52 -2.55
CA PRO A 22 6.06 -8.78 -2.59
C PRO A 22 5.62 -8.57 -4.05
N GLN A 23 4.53 -9.21 -4.45
CA GLN A 23 3.95 -9.08 -5.77
C GLN A 23 2.86 -8.01 -5.79
N ILE A 24 2.85 -7.21 -6.86
CA ILE A 24 1.76 -6.25 -7.09
C ILE A 24 0.53 -7.03 -7.51
N VAL A 25 -0.46 -7.10 -6.62
CA VAL A 25 -1.77 -7.69 -6.91
C VAL A 25 -2.75 -6.60 -7.29
N THR A 26 -3.22 -6.61 -8.53
CA THR A 26 -4.32 -5.74 -8.97
C THR A 26 -5.66 -6.44 -8.78
N VAL A 27 -6.65 -5.73 -8.24
CA VAL A 27 -7.99 -6.26 -7.97
C VAL A 27 -9.05 -5.44 -8.68
N ASP A 28 -10.20 -6.07 -8.96
CA ASP A 28 -11.37 -5.35 -9.48
C ASP A 28 -12.08 -4.54 -8.38
N VAL A 29 -13.11 -3.78 -8.78
CA VAL A 29 -13.86 -2.90 -7.88
C VAL A 29 -14.60 -3.66 -6.77
N GLN A 30 -15.08 -4.88 -7.03
CA GLN A 30 -15.80 -5.66 -6.03
C GLN A 30 -14.84 -6.20 -4.97
N ALA A 31 -13.70 -6.74 -5.41
CA ALA A 31 -12.64 -7.19 -4.55
C ALA A 31 -12.06 -6.03 -3.71
N ALA A 32 -11.79 -4.87 -4.32
CA ALA A 32 -11.35 -3.67 -3.60
C ALA A 32 -12.36 -3.25 -2.52
N ASN A 33 -13.65 -3.18 -2.86
CA ASN A 33 -14.69 -2.83 -1.91
C ASN A 33 -14.81 -3.83 -0.76
N ASN A 34 -14.65 -5.13 -1.02
CA ASN A 34 -14.65 -6.16 0.01
C ASN A 34 -13.46 -6.00 0.97
N LEU A 35 -12.26 -5.73 0.44
CA LEU A 35 -11.05 -5.50 1.24
C LEU A 35 -11.19 -4.26 2.14
N ILE A 36 -11.73 -3.17 1.59
CA ILE A 36 -11.97 -1.95 2.37
C ILE A 36 -12.97 -2.22 3.50
N ARG A 37 -14.05 -2.96 3.22
CA ARG A 37 -15.04 -3.36 4.23
C ARG A 37 -14.51 -4.35 5.27
N SER A 38 -13.47 -5.12 4.93
CA SER A 38 -12.77 -5.99 5.90
C SER A 38 -11.72 -5.25 6.72
N GLY A 39 -11.63 -3.91 6.61
CA GLY A 39 -10.76 -3.07 7.43
C GLY A 39 -9.46 -2.65 6.74
N HIS A 40 -9.26 -2.98 5.45
CA HIS A 40 -8.11 -2.44 4.72
C HIS A 40 -8.32 -0.94 4.52
N ARG A 41 -7.23 -0.19 4.60
CA ARG A 41 -7.26 1.25 4.37
C ARG A 41 -7.25 1.54 2.87
N TYR A 42 -7.78 2.68 2.48
CA TYR A 42 -7.78 3.11 1.09
C TYR A 42 -6.83 4.29 0.91
N LEU A 43 -5.76 4.08 0.14
CA LEU A 43 -4.83 5.13 -0.24
C LEU A 43 -5.20 5.63 -1.64
N ASP A 44 -5.72 6.84 -1.71
CA ASP A 44 -5.91 7.55 -2.98
C ASP A 44 -4.62 8.28 -3.36
N VAL A 45 -4.00 7.90 -4.47
CA VAL A 45 -2.73 8.49 -4.93
C VAL A 45 -2.89 9.59 -5.97
N ARG A 46 -4.13 10.04 -6.20
CA ARG A 46 -4.43 11.18 -7.07
C ARG A 46 -3.97 12.50 -6.44
N THR A 47 -4.00 13.59 -7.22
CA THR A 47 -3.70 14.90 -6.67
C THR A 47 -4.75 15.31 -5.62
N GLU A 48 -4.38 16.23 -4.75
CA GLU A 48 -5.29 16.72 -3.70
C GLU A 48 -6.55 17.37 -4.30
N GLU A 49 -6.42 18.03 -5.47
CA GLU A 49 -7.53 18.64 -6.19
C GLU A 49 -8.49 17.58 -6.75
N GLU A 50 -7.96 16.47 -7.27
CA GLU A 50 -8.78 15.34 -7.72
C GLU A 50 -9.55 14.72 -6.54
N PHE A 51 -8.91 14.58 -5.38
CA PHE A 51 -9.49 14.01 -4.18
C PHE A 51 -10.60 14.90 -3.59
N LYS A 52 -10.36 16.22 -3.51
CA LYS A 52 -11.33 17.21 -3.01
C LYS A 52 -12.59 17.32 -3.87
N LYS A 53 -12.49 17.02 -5.17
CA LYS A 53 -13.66 16.97 -6.08
C LYS A 53 -14.55 15.76 -5.83
N GLY A 54 -14.03 14.72 -5.20
CA GLY A 54 -14.74 13.50 -4.88
C GLY A 54 -13.79 12.33 -4.67
N HIS A 55 -14.12 11.49 -3.69
CA HIS A 55 -13.35 10.33 -3.31
C HIS A 55 -14.26 9.25 -2.74
N VAL A 56 -13.68 8.07 -2.49
CA VAL A 56 -14.37 6.96 -1.84
C VAL A 56 -14.68 7.37 -0.40
N ASP A 57 -15.96 7.42 -0.06
CA ASP A 57 -16.45 7.80 1.27
C ASP A 57 -16.42 6.60 2.24
N VAL A 58 -15.24 6.35 2.80
CA VAL A 58 -14.98 5.31 3.81
C VAL A 58 -14.06 5.85 4.90
N GLU A 59 -14.26 5.39 6.15
CA GLU A 59 -13.56 5.92 7.33
C GLU A 59 -12.03 5.85 7.23
N ASN A 60 -11.49 4.82 6.58
CA ASN A 60 -10.05 4.58 6.45
C ASN A 60 -9.47 5.07 5.11
N CYS A 61 -10.06 6.10 4.50
CA CYS A 61 -9.60 6.72 3.26
C CYS A 61 -8.62 7.86 3.55
N PHE A 62 -7.47 7.88 2.87
CA PHE A 62 -6.52 9.00 2.95
C PHE A 62 -5.88 9.27 1.58
N ASN A 63 -5.45 10.51 1.39
CA ASN A 63 -4.84 10.97 0.14
C ASN A 63 -3.37 11.31 0.36
N VAL A 64 -2.50 10.66 -0.42
CA VAL A 64 -1.09 11.05 -0.56
C VAL A 64 -0.78 11.08 -2.06
N PRO A 65 -0.67 12.27 -2.69
CA PRO A 65 -0.42 12.36 -4.11
C PRO A 65 0.89 11.67 -4.52
N TYR A 66 0.81 10.73 -5.46
CA TYR A 66 2.01 10.12 -6.03
C TYR A 66 2.74 11.07 -6.98
N MET A 67 1.98 11.95 -7.64
CA MET A 67 2.50 12.94 -8.57
C MET A 67 1.71 14.24 -8.44
N PHE A 68 2.37 15.36 -8.73
CA PHE A 68 1.76 16.68 -8.84
C PHE A 68 1.65 17.07 -10.31
N PHE A 69 0.63 17.86 -10.63
CA PHE A 69 0.48 18.49 -11.94
C PHE A 69 0.99 19.92 -11.85
N THR A 70 2.06 20.21 -12.57
CA THR A 70 2.66 21.55 -12.68
C THR A 70 2.52 22.06 -14.11
N PRO A 71 2.73 23.37 -14.36
CA PRO A 71 2.75 23.91 -15.72
C PRO A 71 3.75 23.21 -16.66
N GLU A 72 4.84 22.67 -16.11
CA GLU A 72 5.90 21.97 -16.82
C GLU A 72 5.60 20.47 -17.04
N GLY A 73 4.52 19.97 -16.44
CA GLY A 73 4.05 18.59 -16.62
C GLY A 73 3.81 17.85 -15.31
N ARG A 74 4.07 16.54 -15.31
CA ARG A 74 3.86 15.68 -14.13
C ARG A 74 5.17 15.52 -13.37
N VAL A 75 5.17 15.91 -12.10
CA VAL A 75 6.33 15.78 -11.22
C VAL A 75 6.03 14.72 -10.16
N LYS A 76 6.91 13.72 -10.01
CA LYS A 76 6.78 12.71 -8.96
C LYS A 76 6.95 13.36 -7.59
N ASN A 77 6.14 12.96 -6.61
CA ASN A 77 6.30 13.40 -5.23
C ASN A 77 7.52 12.71 -4.59
N PRO A 78 8.61 13.44 -4.27
CA PRO A 78 9.82 12.84 -3.73
C PRO A 78 9.62 12.28 -2.31
N ASN A 79 8.62 12.77 -1.58
CA ASN A 79 8.35 12.42 -0.19
C ASN A 79 7.21 11.39 -0.08
N PHE A 80 6.78 10.78 -1.18
CA PHE A 80 5.61 9.91 -1.23
C PHE A 80 5.66 8.77 -0.19
N VAL A 81 6.76 8.02 -0.16
CA VAL A 81 6.95 6.88 0.75
C VAL A 81 6.97 7.33 2.22
N GLU A 82 7.66 8.43 2.51
CA GLU A 82 7.73 9.02 3.86
C GLU A 82 6.33 9.45 4.33
N GLN A 83 5.57 10.14 3.47
CA GLN A 83 4.23 10.60 3.78
C GLN A 83 3.25 9.44 4.00
N VAL A 84 3.32 8.39 3.18
CA VAL A 84 2.50 7.18 3.38
C VAL A 84 2.89 6.50 4.71
N SER A 85 4.18 6.39 5.02
CA SER A 85 4.66 5.77 6.26
C SER A 85 4.26 6.57 7.51
N GLY A 86 4.09 7.89 7.39
CA GLY A 86 3.63 8.75 8.48
C GLY A 86 2.15 8.56 8.82
N VAL A 87 1.34 8.02 7.91
CA VAL A 87 -0.10 7.81 8.12
C VAL A 87 -0.47 6.33 8.17
N CYS A 88 0.35 5.43 7.63
CA CYS A 88 0.11 4.00 7.53
C CYS A 88 1.33 3.21 8.02
N GLY A 89 1.14 2.39 9.05
CA GLY A 89 2.13 1.48 9.57
C GLY A 89 2.47 0.35 8.60
N ARG A 90 3.64 -0.27 8.79
CA ARG A 90 4.14 -1.36 7.92
C ARG A 90 3.30 -2.63 7.96
N ASP A 91 2.64 -2.90 9.09
CA ASP A 91 1.80 -4.08 9.27
C ASP A 91 0.34 -3.85 8.84
N GLU A 92 -0.02 -2.63 8.44
CA GLU A 92 -1.37 -2.29 7.99
C GLU A 92 -1.56 -2.64 6.50
N HIS A 93 -2.73 -3.18 6.17
CA HIS A 93 -3.06 -3.51 4.79
C HIS A 93 -3.76 -2.34 4.09
N ILE A 94 -3.27 -2.00 2.90
CA ILE A 94 -3.80 -0.90 2.09
C ILE A 94 -4.25 -1.37 0.71
N VAL A 95 -5.32 -0.76 0.21
CA VAL A 95 -5.75 -0.79 -1.19
C VAL A 95 -5.34 0.54 -1.80
N VAL A 96 -4.51 0.51 -2.85
CA VAL A 96 -4.00 1.72 -3.51
C VAL A 96 -4.82 2.01 -4.77
N GLY A 97 -5.46 3.16 -4.80
CA GLY A 97 -6.35 3.57 -5.88
C GLY A 97 -5.87 4.81 -6.61
N CYS A 98 -6.14 4.87 -7.91
CA CYS A 98 -6.07 6.11 -8.69
C CYS A 98 -7.17 6.12 -9.76
N GLN A 99 -7.16 7.10 -10.66
CA GLN A 99 -8.20 7.23 -11.68
C GLN A 99 -8.26 6.07 -12.68
N SER A 100 -7.10 5.59 -13.18
CA SER A 100 -7.04 4.59 -14.26
C SER A 100 -6.20 3.35 -13.93
N GLY A 101 -5.65 3.25 -12.72
CA GLY A 101 -4.79 2.16 -12.25
C GLY A 101 -3.28 2.38 -12.46
N VAL A 102 -2.84 3.14 -13.48
CA VAL A 102 -1.41 3.26 -13.80
C VAL A 102 -0.60 3.91 -12.65
N ARG A 103 -1.11 5.00 -12.06
CA ARG A 103 -0.43 5.67 -10.93
C ARG A 103 -0.37 4.78 -9.68
N SER A 104 -1.42 4.00 -9.43
CA SER A 104 -1.45 3.14 -8.24
C SER A 104 -0.48 1.97 -8.37
N VAL A 105 -0.30 1.40 -9.58
CA VAL A 105 0.74 0.39 -9.82
C VAL A 105 2.13 0.94 -9.49
N TYR A 106 2.51 2.12 -10.01
CA TYR A 106 3.82 2.71 -9.71
C TYR A 106 3.99 3.08 -8.24
N ALA A 107 2.95 3.63 -7.61
CA ALA A 107 2.94 3.89 -6.18
C ALA A 107 3.17 2.61 -5.37
N THR A 108 2.47 1.52 -5.71
CA THR A 108 2.66 0.22 -5.05
C THR A 108 4.08 -0.31 -5.27
N THR A 109 4.64 -0.21 -6.48
CA THR A 109 6.04 -0.59 -6.73
C THR A 109 7.00 0.13 -5.77
N ASP A 110 6.86 1.45 -5.62
CA ASP A 110 7.75 2.21 -4.74
C ASP A 110 7.55 1.86 -3.26
N LEU A 111 6.32 1.58 -2.83
CA LEU A 111 6.03 1.17 -1.45
C LEU A 111 6.60 -0.22 -1.12
N LEU A 112 6.58 -1.14 -2.08
CA LEU A 112 7.14 -2.48 -1.90
C LEU A 112 8.68 -2.49 -1.88
N ASN A 113 9.30 -1.47 -2.47
CA ASN A 113 10.76 -1.30 -2.53
C ASN A 113 11.33 -0.43 -1.37
N ALA A 114 10.49 -0.04 -0.41
CA ALA A 114 10.81 0.88 0.69
C ALA A 114 11.21 0.17 2.01
#